data_AF-A0AAU2ZKN1-F1
#
_entry.id   AF-A0AAU2ZKN1-F1
#
_cell.length_a   1.000
_cell.length_b   1.000
_cell.length_c   1.000
_cell.angle_alpha   90.00
_cell.angle_beta   90.00
_cell.angle_gamma   90.00
#
_symmetry.space_group_name_H-M   'P 1'
#
loop_
_entity.id
_entity.type
_entity.pdbx_description
1 polymer ?
#
loop_
_entity_poly.entity_id
_entity_poly.type
_entity_poly.pdbx_seq_one_letter_code
_entity_poly.pdbx_strand_id
1 'polypeptide(L)' 'MKKNWFVLVLGALLVLFGAGWTLQGLDVMKGSAMSGVTLWAVVGPIVVVVGLALLGVGISRRRRVSR' A
#
# COMPACT_ATOMS: atom_id res chain seq x y z
N MET A 1 14.20 0.30 -18.85
CA MET A 1 13.20 -0.70 -18.42
C MET A 1 13.23 -1.08 -16.93
N LYS A 2 14.36 -0.97 -16.21
CA LYS A 2 14.47 -1.43 -14.79
C LYS A 2 13.75 -0.55 -13.75
N LYS A 3 13.65 0.77 -13.96
CA LYS A 3 13.15 1.74 -12.94
C LYS A 3 11.65 1.62 -12.63
N ASN A 4 10.82 1.15 -13.57
CA ASN A 4 9.37 1.05 -13.37
C ASN A 4 8.95 -0.17 -12.54
N TRP A 5 9.75 -1.25 -12.53
CA TRP A 5 9.44 -2.41 -11.70
C TRP A 5 9.54 -2.08 -10.21
N PHE A 6 10.51 -1.25 -9.83
CA PHE A 6 10.68 -0.81 -8.45
C PHE A 6 9.45 -0.06 -7.92
N VAL A 7 8.86 0.82 -8.73
CA VAL A 7 7.64 1.57 -8.37
C VAL A 7 6.45 0.63 -8.20
N LEU A 8 6.35 -0.42 -9.03
CA LEU A 8 5.28 -1.40 -8.92
C LEU A 8 5.43 -2.27 -7.66
N VAL A 9 6.64 -2.77 -7.39
CA VAL A 9 6.93 -3.56 -6.19
C VAL A 9 6.70 -2.73 -4.94
N LEU A 10 7.20 -1.50 -4.90
CA LEU A 10 7.01 -0.61 -3.76
C LEU A 10 5.53 -0.29 -3.53
N GLY A 11 4.77 -0.01 -4.61
CA GLY A 11 3.34 0.21 -4.52
C GLY A 11 2.59 -1.01 -3.98
N ALA A 12 2.92 -2.22 -4.46
CA ALA A 12 2.32 -3.46 -3.98
C ALA A 12 2.63 -3.72 -2.50
N LEU A 13 3.89 -3.52 -2.07
CA LEU A 13 4.27 -3.65 -0.66
C LEU A 13 3.51 -2.67 0.22
N LEU A 14 3.40 -1.39 -0.18
CA LEU A 14 2.64 -0.40 0.58
C LEU A 14 1.17 -0.79 0.72
N VAL A 15 0.54 -1.32 -0.33
CA VAL A 15 -0.85 -1.81 -0.23
C VAL A 15 -0.97 -2.96 0.77
N LEU A 16 -0.06 -3.94 0.72
CA LEU A 16 -0.10 -5.09 1.64
C LEU A 16 0.13 -4.68 3.09
N PHE A 17 1.15 -3.85 3.36
CA PHE A 17 1.44 -3.37 4.71
C PHE A 17 0.34 -2.43 5.23
N GLY A 18 -0.18 -1.52 4.40
CA GLY A 18 -1.27 -0.64 4.77
C GLY A 18 -2.57 -1.39 5.09
N ALA A 19 -2.89 -2.43 4.32
CA ALA A 19 -4.02 -3.31 4.61
C ALA A 19 -3.83 -4.04 5.95
N GLY A 20 -2.63 -4.57 6.20
CA GLY A 20 -2.27 -5.19 7.47
C GLY A 20 -2.43 -4.24 8.67
N TRP A 21 -1.93 -3.01 8.56
CA TRP A 21 -2.11 -1.99 9.61
C TRP A 21 -3.56 -1.60 9.83
N THR A 22 -4.36 -1.53 8.75
CA THR A 22 -5.80 -1.27 8.86
C THR A 22 -6.48 -2.39 9.66
N LEU A 23 -6.20 -3.65 9.30
CA LEU A 23 -6.76 -4.82 9.98
C LEU A 23 -6.32 -4.92 11.45
N GLN A 24 -5.08 -4.54 11.76
CA GLN A 24 -4.60 -4.46 13.16
C GLN A 24 -5.31 -3.32 13.92
N GLY A 25 -5.40 -2.13 13.34
CA GLY A 25 -6.07 -0.99 13.98
C GLY A 25 -7.57 -1.19 14.20
N LEU A 26 -8.22 -1.97 13.35
CA LEU A 26 -9.64 -2.37 13.49
C LEU A 26 -9.86 -3.53 14.48
N ASP A 27 -8.82 -3.98 15.18
CA ASP A 27 -8.86 -5.11 16.12
C ASP A 27 -9.29 -6.45 15.50
N VAL A 28 -9.16 -6.58 14.17
CA VAL A 28 -9.44 -7.83 13.44
C VAL A 28 -8.28 -8.81 13.64
N MET A 29 -7.04 -8.31 13.64
CA MET A 29 -5.84 -9.11 13.92
C MET A 29 -5.35 -8.83 15.34
N LYS A 30 -5.63 -9.75 16.26
CA LYS A 30 -5.27 -9.67 17.69
C LYS A 30 -3.90 -10.29 17.97
N GLY A 31 -3.23 -9.83 19.02
CA GLY A 31 -1.94 -10.38 19.47
C GLY A 31 -0.71 -9.52 19.14
N SER A 32 -0.90 -8.29 18.65
CA SER A 32 0.17 -7.30 18.43
C SER A 32 -0.03 -6.07 19.31
N ALA A 33 1.05 -5.36 19.64
CA ALA A 33 0.99 -4.05 20.29
C ALA A 33 0.20 -2.98 19.50
N MET A 34 -0.11 -3.27 18.23
CA MET A 34 -0.85 -2.38 17.32
C MET A 34 -2.35 -2.72 17.22
N SER A 35 -2.79 -3.84 17.81
CA SER A 35 -4.18 -4.30 17.74
C SER A 35 -5.12 -3.38 18.52
N GLY A 36 -6.18 -2.90 17.86
CA GLY A 36 -7.22 -2.04 18.50
C GLY A 36 -6.81 -0.58 18.72
N VAL A 37 -5.72 -0.13 18.11
CA VAL A 37 -5.28 1.28 18.19
C VAL A 37 -5.76 2.05 16.95
N THR A 38 -6.57 3.09 17.16
CA THR A 38 -7.18 3.91 16.11
C THR A 38 -6.16 4.54 15.16
N LEU A 39 -4.93 4.79 15.64
CA LEU A 39 -3.82 5.28 14.82
C LEU A 39 -3.57 4.38 13.60
N TRP A 40 -3.49 3.06 13.80
CA TRP A 40 -3.22 2.12 12.71
C TRP A 40 -4.43 1.95 11.78
N ALA A 41 -5.64 2.13 12.31
CA ALA A 41 -6.88 2.13 11.52
C ALA A 41 -6.95 3.32 10.55
N VAL A 42 -6.26 4.42 10.85
CA VAL A 42 -6.19 5.63 9.99
C VAL A 42 -4.94 5.62 9.10
N VAL A 43 -3.79 5.24 9.63
CA VAL A 43 -2.53 5.18 8.87
C VAL A 43 -2.59 4.11 7.79
N GLY A 44 -3.18 2.94 8.08
CA GLY A 44 -3.30 1.84 7.13
C GLY A 44 -3.97 2.24 5.80
N PRO A 45 -5.18 2.82 5.82
CA PRO A 45 -5.86 3.28 4.60
C PRO A 45 -5.08 4.35 3.83
N ILE A 46 -4.42 5.29 4.53
CA ILE A 46 -3.58 6.31 3.88
C ILE A 46 -2.44 5.63 3.08
N VAL A 47 -1.78 4.66 3.69
CA VAL A 47 -0.66 3.92 3.07
C VAL A 47 -1.16 3.08 1.88
N VAL A 48 -2.35 2.48 1.97
CA VAL A 48 -3.00 1.79 0.84
C VAL A 48 -3.24 2.75 -0.33
N VAL A 49 -3.80 3.94 -0.07
CA VAL A 49 -4.07 4.93 -1.12
C VAL A 49 -2.77 5.36 -1.82
N VAL A 50 -1.70 5.61 -1.06
CA VAL A 50 -0.38 5.95 -1.63
C VAL A 50 0.17 4.79 -2.48
N GLY A 51 0.07 3.56 -1.99
CA GLY A 51 0.48 2.36 -2.73
C GLY A 51 -0.28 2.20 -4.05
N LEU A 52 -1.60 2.37 -4.05
CA LEU A 52 -2.45 2.34 -5.24
C LEU A 52 -2.10 3.45 -6.24
N ALA A 53 -1.82 4.66 -5.76
CA ALA A 53 -1.39 5.77 -6.60
C ALA A 53 -0.05 5.44 -7.31
N LEU A 54 0.91 4.87 -6.59
CA LEU A 54 2.18 4.44 -7.18
C LEU A 54 2.00 3.33 -8.22
N LEU A 55 1.13 2.35 -7.94
CA LEU A 55 0.77 1.30 -8.91
C LEU A 55 0.15 1.91 -10.18
N GLY A 56 -0.81 2.82 -10.02
CA GLY A 56 -1.46 3.52 -11.14
C GLY A 56 -0.47 4.31 -12.00
N VAL A 57 0.46 5.03 -11.38
CA VAL A 57 1.54 5.76 -12.09
C VAL A 57 2.49 4.79 -12.79
N GLY A 58 2.89 3.71 -12.14
CA GLY A 58 3.78 2.69 -12.71
C GLY A 58 3.19 2.03 -13.96
N ILE A 59 1.90 1.72 -13.93
CA ILE A 59 1.14 1.14 -15.06
C ILE A 59 0.96 2.17 -16.18
N SER A 60 0.57 3.40 -15.84
CA SER A 60 0.34 4.48 -16.82
C SER A 60 1.60 4.84 -17.60
N ARG A 61 2.77 4.81 -16.93
CA ARG A 61 4.07 5.04 -17.56
C ARG A 61 4.49 3.90 -18.48
N ARG A 62 4.11 2.65 -18.20
CA ARG A 62 4.36 1.53 -19.14
C ARG A 62 3.56 1.68 -20.43
N ARG A 63 2.30 2.13 -20.35
CA ARG A 63 1.43 2.29 -21.53
C ARG A 63 1.91 3.40 -22.49
N ARG A 64 2.55 4.46 -22.00
CA ARG A 64 3.06 5.55 -22.86
C ARG A 64 4.28 5.17 -23.69
N VAL A 65 5.02 4.12 -23.35
CA VAL A 65 6.21 3.68 -24.10
C VAL A 65 5.83 2.78 -25.29
N SER A 66 4.59 2.28 -25.33
CA SER A 66 4.06 1.47 -26.45
C SER A 66 3.16 2.25 -27.42
N ARG A 67 3.09 3.59 -27.31
CA ARG A 67 2.54 4.47 -28.35
C ARG A 67 3.69 5.26 -28.95
#